data_AF-A0A502XIG1-F1
#
_entry.id   AF-A0A502XIG1-F1
#
_cell.length_a   1.000
_cell.length_b   1.000
_cell.length_c   1.000
_cell.angle_alpha   90.00
_cell.angle_beta   90.00
_cell.angle_gamma   90.00
#
_symmetry.space_group_name_H-M   'P 1'
#
loop_
_entity.id
_entity.type
_entity.pdbx_description
1 polymer ?
#
loop_
_entity_poly.entity_id
_entity_poly.type
_entity_poly.pdbx_seq_one_letter_code
_entity_poly.pdbx_strand_id
1 'polypeptide(L)'
;MQTPLENEAAAPIAVGNGGKGRLTSKSNADRITPQERWKRANPKKVWAQQCLRSALKRGLVIQEPCRVCGNLDAEAHHPDYERPMDVDWLCRRDHQAEHKRLKCEAAT
;
A
#
# COMPACT_ATOMS: atom_id res chain seq x y z
N MET A 1 -34.71 45.62 43.71
CA MET A 1 -36.04 45.93 43.14
C MET A 1 -35.94 46.06 41.63
N GLN A 2 -36.19 44.95 40.94
CA GLN A 2 -36.59 44.95 39.53
C GLN A 2 -37.46 43.70 39.34
N THR A 3 -38.69 43.92 38.87
CA THR A 3 -39.70 42.91 38.55
C THR A 3 -39.37 42.20 37.23
N PRO A 4 -39.82 40.94 37.05
CA PRO A 4 -39.89 40.27 35.75
C PRO A 4 -41.18 40.70 35.01
N LEU A 5 -41.21 40.64 33.67
CA LEU A 5 -42.43 40.27 32.92
C LEU A 5 -42.18 40.17 31.39
N GLU A 6 -42.49 38.99 30.89
CA GLU A 6 -43.17 38.62 29.63
C GLU A 6 -42.70 39.13 28.24
N ASN A 7 -42.47 38.17 27.33
CA ASN A 7 -43.32 38.07 26.14
C ASN A 7 -43.22 36.69 25.47
N GLU A 8 -44.35 35.99 25.42
CA GLU A 8 -44.58 34.82 24.58
C GLU A 8 -45.16 35.28 23.24
N ALA A 9 -44.61 34.80 22.12
CA ALA A 9 -45.30 34.82 20.82
C ALA A 9 -44.93 33.58 20.01
N ALA A 10 -45.96 32.87 19.58
CA ALA A 10 -45.93 31.57 18.92
C ALA A 10 -45.53 31.63 17.43
N ALA A 11 -44.99 30.47 16.98
CA ALA A 11 -44.67 29.89 15.66
C ALA A 11 -45.13 30.58 14.34
N PRO A 12 -44.43 30.27 13.23
CA PRO A 12 -45.00 29.23 12.37
C PRO A 12 -44.04 28.09 11.97
N ILE A 13 -44.69 26.94 11.78
CA ILE A 13 -44.19 25.70 11.17
C ILE A 13 -43.60 26.00 9.78
N ALA A 14 -42.31 25.75 9.58
CA ALA A 14 -41.71 25.69 8.25
C ALA A 14 -41.66 24.24 7.78
N VAL A 15 -42.60 23.93 6.89
CA VAL A 15 -42.64 22.78 5.98
C VAL A 15 -41.28 22.56 5.32
N GLY A 16 -40.85 21.28 5.29
CA GLY A 16 -39.55 20.87 4.79
C GLY A 16 -39.35 21.04 3.29
N ASN A 17 -38.10 20.92 2.86
CA ASN A 17 -37.77 20.58 1.48
C ASN A 17 -36.70 19.47 1.46
N GLY A 18 -37.15 18.27 1.11
CA GLY A 18 -36.32 17.10 0.88
C GLY A 18 -35.43 17.30 -0.36
N GLY A 19 -34.18 17.67 -0.14
CA GLY A 19 -33.13 17.49 -1.13
C GLY A 19 -32.69 16.03 -1.13
N LYS A 20 -33.19 15.23 -2.07
CA LYS A 20 -32.71 13.86 -2.34
C LYS A 20 -31.26 13.92 -2.86
N GLY A 21 -30.30 14.05 -1.95
CA GLY A 21 -28.90 13.74 -2.24
C GLY A 21 -28.82 12.24 -2.54
N ARG A 22 -28.63 11.88 -3.81
CA ARG A 22 -28.37 10.50 -4.24
C ARG A 22 -27.03 10.07 -3.62
N LEU A 23 -27.08 9.46 -2.44
CA LEU A 23 -25.96 8.74 -1.85
C LEU A 23 -25.74 7.48 -2.70
N THR A 24 -24.92 7.56 -3.74
CA THR A 24 -24.42 6.34 -4.40
C THR A 24 -23.40 5.72 -3.45
N SER A 25 -23.86 4.92 -2.49
CA SER A 25 -23.00 4.04 -1.72
C SER A 25 -22.48 2.95 -2.67
N LYS A 26 -21.41 3.25 -3.41
CA LYS A 26 -20.65 2.18 -4.07
C LYS A 26 -20.19 1.23 -2.96
N SER A 27 -20.65 -0.01 -3.02
CA SER A 27 -20.34 -1.06 -2.06
C SER A 27 -18.83 -1.30 -1.96
N ASN A 28 -18.35 -1.64 -0.77
CA ASN A 28 -16.93 -1.88 -0.45
C ASN A 28 -16.25 -2.94 -1.37
N ALA A 29 -17.06 -3.80 -2.01
CA ALA A 29 -16.63 -4.79 -3.00
C ALA A 29 -16.09 -4.20 -4.32
N ASP A 30 -16.41 -2.94 -4.65
CA ASP A 30 -16.12 -2.34 -5.97
C ASP A 30 -14.74 -1.65 -6.04
N ARG A 31 -14.09 -1.41 -4.89
CA ARG A 31 -12.76 -0.76 -4.81
C ARG A 31 -11.64 -1.77 -4.59
N ILE A 32 -11.44 -2.70 -5.51
CA ILE A 32 -10.18 -3.44 -5.57
C ILE A 32 -9.08 -2.44 -5.96
N THR A 33 -8.15 -2.18 -5.03
CA THR A 33 -7.04 -1.27 -5.29
C THR A 33 -6.10 -1.87 -6.34
N PRO A 34 -5.38 -1.04 -7.12
CA PRO A 34 -4.38 -1.55 -8.07
C PRO A 34 -3.36 -2.49 -7.40
N GLN A 35 -3.00 -2.22 -6.15
CA GLN A 35 -2.10 -3.05 -5.35
C GLN A 35 -2.73 -4.43 -5.06
N GLU A 36 -4.00 -4.46 -4.69
CA GLU A 36 -4.72 -5.72 -4.46
C GLU A 36 -4.85 -6.54 -5.74
N ARG A 37 -5.14 -5.89 -6.86
CA ARG A 37 -5.15 -6.55 -8.19
C ARG A 37 -3.79 -7.15 -8.53
N TRP A 38 -2.70 -6.42 -8.30
CA TRP A 38 -1.33 -6.91 -8.55
C TRP A 38 -1.00 -8.11 -7.66
N LYS A 39 -1.36 -8.06 -6.37
CA LYS A 39 -1.15 -9.17 -5.43
C LYS A 39 -1.85 -10.44 -5.89
N ARG A 40 -3.12 -10.33 -6.30
CA ARG A 40 -3.91 -11.46 -6.83
C ARG A 40 -3.33 -12.03 -8.11
N ALA A 41 -2.81 -11.18 -8.99
CA ALA A 41 -2.17 -11.61 -10.24
C ALA A 41 -0.76 -12.19 -10.04
N ASN A 42 -0.09 -11.92 -8.91
CA ASN A 42 1.30 -12.33 -8.66
C ASN A 42 1.45 -13.10 -7.33
N PRO A 43 0.72 -14.21 -7.14
CA PRO A 43 0.71 -14.93 -5.85
C PRO A 43 2.11 -15.44 -5.47
N LYS A 44 2.91 -15.91 -6.43
CA LYS A 44 4.28 -16.41 -6.18
C LYS A 44 5.22 -15.31 -5.66
N LYS A 45 5.17 -14.11 -6.23
CA LYS A 45 5.99 -12.98 -5.78
C LYS A 45 5.58 -12.52 -4.38
N VAL A 46 4.27 -12.48 -4.14
CA VAL A 46 3.69 -12.14 -2.84
C VAL A 46 4.06 -13.16 -1.77
N TRP A 47 4.05 -14.45 -2.11
CA TRP A 47 4.53 -15.53 -1.23
C TRP A 47 6.01 -15.36 -0.91
N ALA A 48 6.85 -15.14 -1.93
CA ALA A 48 8.29 -15.00 -1.74
C ALA A 48 8.64 -13.83 -0.80
N GLN A 49 8.01 -12.67 -0.99
CA GLN A 49 8.18 -11.53 -0.10
C GLN A 49 7.71 -11.80 1.33
N GLN A 50 6.62 -12.55 1.52
CA GLN A 50 6.16 -12.93 2.87
C GLN A 50 7.12 -13.90 3.56
N CYS A 51 7.67 -14.87 2.82
CA CYS A 51 8.68 -15.78 3.32
C CYS A 51 9.95 -15.03 3.75
N LEU A 52 10.46 -14.11 2.92
CA LEU A 52 11.62 -13.30 3.25
C LEU A 52 11.37 -12.44 4.50
N ARG A 53 10.23 -11.74 4.57
CA ARG A 53 9.88 -10.93 5.75
C ARG A 53 9.83 -11.77 7.02
N SER A 54 9.27 -12.97 6.93
CA SER A 54 9.23 -13.91 8.05
C SER A 54 10.64 -14.37 8.45
N ALA A 55 11.51 -14.63 7.47
CA ALA A 55 12.89 -15.03 7.70
C ALA A 55 13.72 -13.92 8.38
N LEU A 56 13.59 -12.67 7.90
CA LEU A 56 14.21 -11.49 8.51
C LEU A 56 13.75 -11.30 9.96
N LYS A 57 12.45 -11.39 10.20
CA LYS A 57 11.88 -11.26 11.56
C LYS A 57 12.39 -12.34 12.51
N ARG A 58 12.63 -13.54 11.99
CA ARG A 58 13.17 -14.68 12.76
C ARG A 58 14.70 -14.67 12.87
N GLY A 59 15.37 -13.75 12.20
CA GLY A 59 16.84 -13.71 12.12
C GLY A 59 17.44 -14.87 11.31
N LEU A 60 16.65 -15.56 10.49
CA LEU A 60 17.15 -16.63 9.60
C LEU A 60 17.87 -16.05 8.38
N VAL A 61 17.49 -14.84 7.99
CA VAL A 61 18.17 -14.03 6.98
C VAL A 61 18.52 -12.71 7.66
N ILE A 62 19.73 -12.22 7.42
CA ILE A 62 20.19 -10.93 7.90
C ILE A 62 20.19 -9.99 6.68
N GLN A 63 19.66 -8.79 6.87
CA GLN A 63 19.75 -7.75 5.84
C GLN A 63 21.20 -7.30 5.71
N GLU A 64 21.76 -7.44 4.53
CA GLU A 64 23.12 -6.99 4.23
C GLU A 64 23.09 -5.65 3.47
N PRO A 65 24.18 -4.87 3.52
CA PRO A 65 24.33 -3.72 2.65
C PRO A 65 24.33 -4.11 1.17
N CYS A 66 24.15 -3.12 0.30
CA CYS A 66 24.22 -3.32 -1.14
C CYS A 66 25.55 -3.98 -1.53
N ARG A 67 25.49 -5.12 -2.22
CA ARG A 67 26.69 -5.85 -2.68
C ARG A 67 27.58 -5.07 -3.65
N VAL A 68 27.05 -4.01 -4.28
CA VAL A 68 27.78 -3.21 -5.28
C VAL A 68 28.43 -1.98 -4.66
N CYS A 69 27.67 -1.20 -3.87
CA CYS A 69 28.16 0.08 -3.34
C CYS A 69 28.23 0.15 -1.80
N GLY A 70 27.82 -0.88 -1.08
CA GLY A 70 27.85 -0.93 0.39
C GLY A 70 26.78 -0.08 1.08
N ASN A 71 25.82 0.50 0.34
CA ASN A 71 24.74 1.29 0.94
C ASN A 71 23.88 0.42 1.87
N LEU A 72 23.61 0.91 3.08
CA LEU A 72 22.81 0.23 4.09
C LEU A 72 21.32 0.16 3.72
N ASP A 73 20.84 1.08 2.88
CA ASP A 73 19.46 1.10 2.37
C ASP A 73 19.32 0.16 1.16
N ALA A 74 19.54 -1.14 1.42
CA ALA A 74 19.48 -2.21 0.44
C ALA A 74 18.12 -2.89 0.44
N GLU A 75 17.55 -3.06 -0.76
CA GLU A 75 16.35 -3.83 -1.00
C GLU A 75 16.71 -5.26 -1.41
N ALA A 76 15.85 -6.21 -1.07
CA ALA A 76 16.00 -7.59 -1.51
C ALA A 76 15.57 -7.73 -2.97
N HIS A 77 16.53 -8.03 -3.83
CA HIS A 77 16.32 -8.46 -5.19
C HIS A 77 16.12 -9.98 -5.21
N HIS A 78 15.02 -10.43 -5.84
CA HIS A 78 14.72 -11.85 -6.00
C HIS A 78 15.11 -12.28 -7.43
N PRO A 79 16.31 -12.87 -7.65
CA PRO A 79 16.67 -13.42 -8.95
C PRO A 79 15.81 -14.64 -9.29
N ASP A 80 15.49 -15.46 -8.29
CA ASP A 80 14.59 -16.59 -8.39
C ASP A 80 13.51 -16.53 -7.30
N TYR A 81 12.25 -16.43 -7.72
CA TYR A 81 11.10 -16.41 -6.81
C TYR A 81 10.77 -17.78 -6.20
N GLU A 82 11.42 -18.86 -6.61
CA GLU A 82 11.29 -20.20 -6.01
C GLU A 82 12.11 -20.34 -4.72
N ARG A 83 13.13 -19.50 -4.55
CA ARG A 83 14.04 -19.50 -3.41
C ARG A 83 13.91 -18.17 -2.66
N PRO A 84 12.86 -17.99 -1.84
CA PRO A 84 12.52 -16.67 -1.30
C PRO A 84 13.50 -16.12 -0.25
N MET A 85 14.34 -16.97 0.32
CA MET A 85 15.39 -16.58 1.26
C MET A 85 16.72 -16.29 0.54
N ASP A 86 16.83 -16.66 -0.73
CA ASP A 86 18.02 -16.47 -1.56
C ASP A 86 17.84 -15.16 -2.33
N VAL A 87 18.32 -14.08 -1.73
CA VAL A 87 18.13 -12.72 -2.24
C VAL A 87 19.45 -11.99 -2.33
N ASP A 88 19.57 -11.19 -3.38
CA ASP A 88 20.67 -10.25 -3.52
C ASP A 88 20.28 -8.93 -2.85
N TRP A 89 21.14 -8.40 -1.99
CA TRP A 89 20.95 -7.09 -1.40
C TRP A 89 21.47 -6.01 -2.33
N LEU A 90 20.56 -5.19 -2.87
CA LEU A 90 20.89 -4.12 -3.81
C LEU A 90 20.19 -2.83 -3.40
N CYS A 91 20.92 -1.71 -3.36
CA CYS A 91 20.28 -0.42 -3.16
C CYS A 91 19.42 -0.05 -4.37
N ARG A 92 18.42 0.83 -4.18
CA ARG A 92 17.48 1.22 -5.25
C ARG A 92 18.16 1.61 -6.58
N ARG A 93 19.32 2.27 -6.51
CA ARG A 93 20.09 2.69 -7.70
C ARG A 93 20.63 1.49 -8.48
N ASP A 94 21.32 0.59 -7.79
CA ASP A 94 21.95 -0.58 -8.41
C ASP A 94 20.88 -1.62 -8.79
N HIS A 95 19.81 -1.72 -8.01
CA HIS A 95 18.65 -2.55 -8.32
C HIS A 95 17.98 -2.13 -9.64
N GLN A 96 17.78 -0.83 -9.88
CA GLN A 96 17.27 -0.33 -11.16
C GLN A 96 18.24 -0.56 -12.31
N ALA A 97 19.54 -0.41 -12.08
CA ALA A 97 20.57 -0.69 -13.07
C ALA A 97 20.54 -2.16 -13.50
N GLU A 98 20.38 -3.09 -12.55
CA GLU A 98 20.29 -4.52 -12.83
C GLU A 98 19.03 -4.87 -13.63
N HIS A 99 17.86 -4.33 -13.26
CA HIS A 99 16.63 -4.50 -14.07
C HIS A 99 16.79 -3.96 -15.49
N LYS A 100 17.52 -2.86 -15.66
CA LYS A 100 17.80 -2.28 -16.99
C LYS A 100 18.74 -3.18 -17.79
N ARG A 101 19.79 -3.70 -17.16
CA ARG A 101 20.73 -4.64 -17.78
C ARG A 101 20.01 -5.89 -18.28
N LEU A 102 19.23 -6.55 -17.42
CA LEU A 102 18.48 -7.77 -17.76
C LEU A 102 17.47 -7.54 -18.88
N LYS A 103 16.81 -6.37 -18.92
CA LYS A 103 15.89 -6.02 -20.02
C LYS A 103 16.62 -5.79 -21.35
N CYS A 104 17.87 -5.36 -21.33
CA CYS A 104 18.65 -5.14 -22.56
C CYS A 104 19.23 -6.44 -23.12
N GLU A 105 19.66 -7.40 -22.28
CA GLU A 105 20.14 -8.71 -22.75
C GLU A 105 19.02 -9.56 -23.39
N ALA A 106 17.75 -9.34 -23.05
CA ALA A 106 16.62 -10.02 -23.68
C ALA A 106 16.23 -9.47 -25.08
N ALA A 107 16.89 -8.40 -25.55
CA ALA A 107 16.56 -7.69 -26.79
C ALA A 107 17.66 -7.78 -27.87
N THR A 108 18.68 -8.62 -27.68
CA THR A 108 19.72 -8.93 -28.68
C THR A 108 19.59 -10.39 -29.09
#